data_AF-D0R459-F1
#
_entry.id   AF-D0R459-F1
#
_cell.length_a   1.000
_cell.length_b   1.000
_cell.length_c   1.000
_cell.angle_alpha   90.00
_cell.angle_beta   90.00
_cell.angle_gamma   90.00
#
_symmetry.space_group_name_H-M   'P 1'
#
loop_
_entity.id
_entity.type
_entity.pdbx_description
1 polymer ?
#
loop_
_entity_poly.entity_id
_entity_poly.type
_entity_poly.pdbx_seq_one_letter_code
_entity_poly.pdbx_strand_id
1 'polypeptide(L)' 'MELRVLRYFFAVCEAKNISKAAEALHISQPWLSRQLKNLEAELGVTLFYRGHQ' A
#
# COMPACT_ATOMS: atom_id res chain seq x y z
N MET A 1 1.61 -8.87 -11.75
CA MET A 1 1.33 -7.47 -11.41
C MET A 1 0.04 -6.96 -12.06
N GLU A 2 -0.86 -6.35 -11.28
CA GLU A 2 -1.98 -5.54 -11.80
C GLU A 2 -1.71 -4.04 -11.60
N LEU A 3 -2.02 -3.20 -12.59
CA LEU A 3 -1.83 -1.74 -12.52
C LEU A 3 -2.56 -1.08 -11.34
N ARG A 4 -3.64 -1.71 -10.86
CA ARG A 4 -4.39 -1.23 -9.69
C ARG A 4 -3.50 -1.18 -8.43
N VAL A 5 -2.57 -2.11 -8.27
CA VAL A 5 -1.68 -2.16 -7.10
C VAL A 5 -0.67 -1.00 -7.12
N LEU A 6 -0.26 -0.55 -8.30
CA LEU A 6 0.58 0.65 -8.42
C LEU A 6 -0.19 1.93 -8.02
N ARG A 7 -1.50 2.01 -8.31
CA ARG A 7 -2.34 3.13 -7.83
C ARG A 7 -2.48 3.12 -6.32
N TYR A 8 -2.57 1.93 -5.71
CA TYR A 8 -2.60 1.79 -4.26
C TYR A 8 -1.28 2.20 -3.61
N PHE A 9 -0.16 1.80 -4.19
CA PHE A 9 1.16 2.26 -3.76
C PHE A 9 1.23 3.80 -3.79
N PHE A 10 0.84 4.41 -4.91
CA PHE A 10 0.80 5.86 -5.04
C PHE A 10 -0.10 6.54 -4.01
N ALA A 11 -1.31 6.04 -3.80
CA ALA A 11 -2.24 6.57 -2.79
C ALA A 11 -1.67 6.51 -1.36
N VAL A 12 -0.94 5.44 -1.01
CA VAL A 12 -0.26 5.36 0.30
C VAL A 12 0.88 6.36 0.41
N CYS A 13 1.65 6.58 -0.66
CA CYS A 13 2.70 7.61 -0.68
C CYS A 13 2.12 9.03 -0.47
N GLU A 14 0.99 9.34 -1.09
CA GLU A 14 0.31 10.63 -0.89
C GLU A 14 -0.24 10.77 0.55
N ALA A 15 -0.90 9.73 1.06
CA ALA A 15 -1.50 9.76 2.39
C ALA A 15 -0.47 9.70 3.54
N LYS A 16 0.74 9.19 3.26
CA LYS A 16 1.79 8.86 4.26
C LYS A 16 1.30 7.96 5.41
N ASN A 17 0.16 7.31 5.23
CA ASN A 17 -0.51 6.48 6.23
C ASN A 17 -1.41 5.47 5.51
N ILE A 18 -1.16 4.18 5.72
CA ILE A 18 -1.89 3.09 5.05
C ILE A 18 -3.38 3.09 5.45
N SER A 19 -3.72 3.39 6.70
CA SER A 19 -5.11 3.44 7.16
C SER A 19 -5.88 4.56 6.48
N LYS A 20 -5.28 5.76 6.38
CA LYS A 20 -5.90 6.90 5.67
C LYS A 20 -6.08 6.62 4.18
N ALA A 21 -5.10 5.99 3.54
CA ALA A 21 -5.22 5.60 2.13
C ALA A 21 -6.35 4.57 1.92
N ALA A 22 -6.46 3.58 2.82
CA ALA A 22 -7.52 2.57 2.74
C ALA A 22 -8.92 3.19 2.87
N GLU A 23 -9.09 4.13 3.79
CA GLU A 23 -10.33 4.88 3.97
C GLU A 23 -10.70 5.68 2.71
N ALA A 24 -9.74 6.45 2.16
CA ALA A 24 -9.94 7.25 0.95
C ALA A 24 -10.25 6.39 -0.30
N LEU A 25 -9.73 5.17 -0.34
CA LEU A 25 -9.98 4.19 -1.41
C LEU A 25 -11.23 3.34 -1.16
N HIS A 26 -11.93 3.52 -0.03
CA HIS A 26 -13.08 2.72 0.39
C HIS A 26 -12.79 1.20 0.41
N ILE A 27 -11.61 0.81 0.88
CA ILE A 27 -11.16 -0.58 1.02
C ILE A 27 -10.70 -0.84 2.45
N SER A 28 -10.59 -2.12 2.82
CA SER A 28 -10.06 -2.45 4.14
C SER A 28 -8.54 -2.28 4.19
N GLN A 29 -8.05 -1.73 5.30
CA GLN A 29 -6.62 -1.56 5.56
C GLN A 29 -5.83 -2.89 5.48
N PRO A 30 -6.32 -4.03 6.03
CA PRO A 30 -5.61 -5.30 5.92
C PRO A 30 -5.47 -5.79 4.47
N TRP A 31 -6.50 -5.56 3.65
CA TRP A 31 -6.47 -5.93 2.24
C TRP A 31 -5.45 -5.08 1.48
N LEU A 32 -5.45 -3.76 1.68
CA LEU A 32 -4.47 -2.84 1.08
C LEU A 32 -3.03 -3.22 1.47
N SER A 33 -2.78 -3.48 2.76
CA SER A 33 -1.48 -3.92 3.27
C SER A 33 -1.00 -5.21 2.59
N ARG A 34 -1.92 -6.17 2.36
CA ARG A 34 -1.60 -7.42 1.65
C ARG A 34 -1.24 -7.18 0.18
N GLN A 35 -1.96 -6.31 -0.52
CA GLN A 35 -1.66 -5.96 -1.92
C GLN A 35 -0.25 -5.36 -2.05
N LEU A 36 0.12 -4.45 -1.15
CA LEU A 36 1.44 -3.81 -1.15
C LEU A 36 2.55 -4.79 -0.80
N LYS A 37 2.33 -5.67 0.18
CA LYS A 37 3.30 -6.74 0.53
C LYS A 37 3.52 -7.70 -0.63
N ASN A 38 2.46 -8.04 -1.38
CA ASN A 38 2.59 -8.86 -2.57
C ASN A 38 3.40 -8.15 -3.66
N LEU A 39 3.20 -6.83 -3.83
CA LEU A 39 3.98 -6.02 -4.77
C LEU A 39 5.47 -5.98 -4.38
N GLU A 40 5.78 -5.77 -3.10
CA GLU A 40 7.16 -5.83 -2.58
C GLU A 40 7.82 -7.19 -2.90
N ALA A 41 7.10 -8.28 -2.69
CA ALA A 41 7.58 -9.63 -2.99
C ALA A 41 7.77 -9.88 -4.48
N GLU A 42 6.85 -9.40 -5.33
CA GLU A 42 6.96 -9.52 -6.79
C GLU A 42 8.15 -8.71 -7.35
N LEU A 43 8.39 -7.52 -6.80
CA LEU A 43 9.49 -6.64 -7.22
C LEU A 43 10.84 -6.98 -6.57
N GLY A 44 10.84 -7.74 -5.48
CA GLY A 44 12.06 -8.05 -4.71
C GLY A 44 12.63 -6.84 -3.96
N VAL A 45 11.80 -5.83 -3.66
CA VAL A 45 12.22 -4.59 -3.00
C VAL A 45 11.26 -4.22 -1.86
N THR A 46 11.78 -3.53 -0.84
CA THR A 46 10.96 -2.93 0.20
C THR A 46 10.45 -1.56 -0.26
N LEU A 47 9.13 -1.36 -0.27
CA LEU A 47 8.49 -0.12 -0.70
C LEU A 47 8.17 0.80 0.49
N PHE A 48 7.84 0.23 1.65
CA PHE A 48 7.51 1.00 2.84
C PHE A 48 8.25 0.51 4.09
N TYR A 49 8.93 1.43 4.77
CA TYR A 49 9.44 1.20 6.12
C TYR A 49 8.34 1.54 7.13
N ARG A 50 7.92 0.53 7.91
CA ARG A 50 6.90 0.72 8.94
C ARG A 50 7.57 1.24 10.22
N GLY A 51 7.48 2.55 10.44
CA GLY A 51 7.83 3.18 11.72
C GLY A 51 6.57 3.37 12.58
N HIS A 52 6.69 3.12 13.88
CA HIS A 52 5.74 3.68 14.85
C HIS A 52 6.05 5.18 14.97
N GLN A 53 5.23 6.02 14.35
CA GLN A 53 5.13 7.44 14.68
C GLN A 53 3.76 7.70 15.29
#